data_AF-A0A821QV28-F1
#
_entry.id   AF-A0A821QV28-F1
#
_cell.length_a   1.000
_cell.length_b   1.000
_cell.length_c   1.000
_cell.angle_alpha   90.00
_cell.angle_beta   90.00
_cell.angle_gamma   90.00
#
_symmetry.space_group_name_H-M   'P 1'
#
loop_
_entity.id
_entity.type
_entity.pdbx_description
1 polymer ?
#
loop_
_entity_poly.entity_id
_entity_poly.type
_entity_poly.pdbx_seq_one_letter_code
_entity_poly.pdbx_strand_id
1 'polypeptide(L)'
;NEFAVQTIHAIDLCANRISEVTEACLNELVVLMSKKDETIIAESVVVIKRLLQMNPSQYGSIIKHTLHILDKITIPTAHASIRWLIGECSDWISKLAPDALRKMTKTFSDK
;
A
#
# COMPACT_ATOMS: atom_id res chain seq x y z
N ASN A 1 -5.52 5.47 18.45
CA ASN A 1 -6.34 5.28 17.22
C ASN A 1 -6.86 3.85 17.06
N GLU A 2 -7.16 3.14 18.15
CA GLU A 2 -7.55 1.73 18.07
C GLU A 2 -8.84 1.52 17.28
N PHE A 3 -9.84 2.39 17.47
CA PHE A 3 -11.10 2.35 16.72
C PHE A 3 -10.91 2.46 15.19
N ALA A 4 -10.04 3.36 14.75
CA ALA A 4 -9.78 3.57 13.33
C ALA A 4 -9.02 2.39 12.71
N VAL A 5 -8.10 1.75 13.46
CA VAL A 5 -7.44 0.51 13.03
C VAL A 5 -8.45 -0.64 12.91
N GLN A 6 -9.34 -0.80 13.89
CA GLN A 6 -10.40 -1.82 13.83
C GLN A 6 -11.36 -1.58 12.64
N THR A 7 -11.63 -0.33 12.30
CA THR A 7 -12.43 0.02 11.12
C THR A 7 -11.71 -0.38 9.82
N ILE A 8 -10.41 -0.14 9.72
CA ILE A 8 -9.60 -0.57 8.57
C ILE A 8 -9.63 -2.10 8.42
N HIS A 9 -9.53 -2.84 9.52
CA HIS A 9 -9.61 -4.30 9.50
C HIS A 9 -11.02 -4.79 9.12
N ALA A 10 -12.08 -4.10 9.54
CA ALA A 10 -13.43 -4.42 9.10
C ALA A 10 -13.59 -4.21 7.58
N ILE A 11 -13.00 -3.15 7.01
CA ILE A 11 -12.97 -2.92 5.56
C ILE A 11 -12.24 -4.05 4.83
N ASP A 12 -11.08 -4.48 5.34
CA ASP A 12 -10.32 -5.62 4.79
C ASP A 12 -11.18 -6.90 4.73
N LEU A 13 -11.90 -7.21 5.82
CA LEU A 13 -12.78 -8.38 5.87
C LEU A 13 -13.94 -8.28 4.86
N CYS A 14 -14.53 -7.11 4.69
CA CYS A 14 -15.59 -6.89 3.71
C CYS A 14 -15.08 -7.07 2.28
N ALA A 15 -13.95 -6.44 1.94
CA ALA A 15 -13.34 -6.53 0.62
C ALA A 15 -12.91 -7.97 0.28
N ASN A 16 -12.34 -8.72 1.23
CA ASN A 16 -11.96 -10.11 0.99
C ASN A 16 -13.15 -11.06 0.81
N ARG A 17 -14.31 -10.76 1.40
CA ARG A 17 -15.50 -11.63 1.33
C ARG A 17 -16.43 -11.29 0.18
N ILE A 18 -16.46 -10.03 -0.23
CA ILE A 18 -17.42 -9.49 -1.21
C ILE A 18 -16.62 -8.78 -2.30
N SER A 19 -16.45 -9.44 -3.44
CA SER A 19 -15.69 -8.92 -4.59
C SER A 19 -16.24 -7.58 -5.10
N GLU A 20 -17.55 -7.40 -5.04
CA GLU A 20 -18.30 -6.26 -5.58
C GLU A 20 -18.00 -4.95 -4.83
N VAL A 21 -17.57 -5.04 -3.57
CA VAL A 21 -17.19 -3.87 -2.76
C VAL A 21 -15.69 -3.66 -2.68
N THR A 22 -14.87 -4.56 -3.25
CA THR A 22 -13.41 -4.50 -3.15
C THR A 22 -12.87 -3.19 -3.71
N GLU A 23 -13.35 -2.76 -4.88
CA GLU A 23 -12.91 -1.51 -5.50
C GLU A 23 -13.30 -0.28 -4.65
N ALA A 24 -14.52 -0.24 -4.12
CA ALA A 24 -14.97 0.83 -3.23
C ALA A 24 -14.11 0.88 -1.94
N CYS A 25 -13.83 -0.29 -1.35
CA CYS A 25 -13.00 -0.41 -0.16
C CYS A 25 -11.56 0.06 -0.42
N LEU A 26 -10.98 -0.29 -1.57
CA LEU A 26 -9.66 0.16 -1.98
C LEU A 26 -9.60 1.69 -2.12
N ASN A 27 -10.62 2.30 -2.72
CA ASN A 27 -10.69 3.76 -2.87
C ASN A 27 -10.76 4.48 -1.50
N GLU A 28 -11.55 3.96 -0.56
CA GLU A 28 -11.58 4.49 0.81
C GLU A 28 -10.22 4.36 1.53
N LEU A 29 -9.56 3.21 1.40
CA LEU A 29 -8.24 2.99 1.99
C LEU A 29 -7.18 3.97 1.43
N VAL A 30 -7.25 4.31 0.14
CA VAL A 30 -6.38 5.33 -0.47
C VAL A 30 -6.61 6.71 0.15
N VAL A 31 -7.86 7.07 0.46
CA VAL A 31 -8.17 8.32 1.16
C VAL A 31 -7.57 8.31 2.57
N LEU A 32 -7.61 7.17 3.27
CA LEU A 32 -7.00 7.00 4.60
C LEU A 32 -5.48 7.15 4.58
N MET A 33 -4.80 6.72 3.51
CA MET A 33 -3.36 6.91 3.31
C MET A 33 -2.93 8.39 3.19
N SER A 34 -3.86 9.29 2.87
CA SER A 34 -3.60 10.73 2.78
C SER A 34 -3.81 11.48 4.11
N LYS A 35 -4.14 10.77 5.20
CA LYS A 35 -4.29 11.37 6.54
C LYS A 35 -2.91 11.66 7.16
N LYS A 36 -2.91 12.41 8.27
CA LYS A 36 -1.67 12.78 8.99
C LYS A 36 -1.17 11.68 9.95
N ASP A 37 -2.02 10.71 10.27
CA ASP A 37 -1.72 9.72 11.30
C ASP A 37 -0.96 8.54 10.72
N GLU A 38 0.31 8.42 11.08
CA GLU A 38 1.21 7.42 10.51
C GLU A 38 0.75 5.98 10.77
N THR A 39 0.07 5.72 11.90
CA THR A 39 -0.47 4.38 12.21
C THR A 39 -1.61 4.03 11.25
N ILE A 40 -2.48 4.99 10.97
CA ILE A 40 -3.59 4.83 10.02
C ILE A 40 -3.06 4.61 8.61
N ILE A 41 -2.07 5.39 8.19
CA ILE A 41 -1.42 5.22 6.89
C ILE A 41 -0.81 3.82 6.80
N ALA A 42 -0.08 3.38 7.83
CA ALA A 42 0.59 2.09 7.83
C ALA A 42 -0.39 0.91 7.75
N GLU A 43 -1.44 0.89 8.56
CA GLU A 43 -2.46 -0.15 8.51
C GLU A 43 -3.20 -0.16 7.17
N SER A 44 -3.54 1.02 6.62
CA SER A 44 -4.17 1.12 5.29
C SER A 44 -3.28 0.53 4.20
N VAL A 45 -1.97 0.82 4.22
CA VAL A 45 -0.99 0.28 3.26
C VAL A 45 -0.89 -1.24 3.36
N VAL A 46 -0.90 -1.80 4.57
CA VAL A 46 -0.83 -3.26 4.78
C VAL A 46 -2.07 -3.96 4.24
N VAL A 47 -3.26 -3.39 4.47
CA VAL A 47 -4.53 -3.91 3.94
C VAL A 47 -4.58 -3.80 2.42
N ILE A 48 -4.23 -2.63 1.85
CA ILE A 48 -4.16 -2.45 0.40
C ILE A 48 -3.23 -3.47 -0.22
N LYS A 49 -2.02 -3.67 0.34
CA LYS A 49 -1.08 -4.68 -0.14
C LYS A 49 -1.73 -6.05 -0.18
N ARG A 50 -2.45 -6.46 0.87
CA ARG A 50 -3.17 -7.75 0.95
C ARG A 50 -4.22 -7.90 -0.16
N LEU A 51 -5.08 -6.90 -0.33
CA LEU A 51 -6.13 -6.90 -1.35
C LEU A 51 -5.55 -6.92 -2.77
N LEU A 52 -4.45 -6.21 -3.00
CA LEU A 52 -3.76 -6.18 -4.28
C LEU A 52 -3.06 -7.51 -4.62
N GLN A 53 -2.64 -8.32 -3.63
CA GLN A 53 -2.04 -9.63 -3.92
C GLN A 53 -3.00 -10.57 -4.65
N MET A 54 -4.31 -10.34 -4.54
CA MET A 54 -5.31 -11.15 -5.24
C MET A 54 -5.43 -10.77 -6.73
N ASN A 55 -5.25 -9.50 -7.10
CA ASN A 55 -5.47 -8.99 -8.47
C ASN A 55 -4.55 -7.79 -8.80
N PRO A 56 -3.24 -7.97 -8.97
CA PRO A 56 -2.29 -6.85 -9.09
C PRO A 56 -2.41 -6.05 -10.41
N SER A 57 -2.88 -6.67 -11.50
CA SER A 57 -2.95 -6.04 -12.84
C SER A 57 -4.00 -4.94 -12.96
N GLN A 58 -5.01 -4.91 -12.10
CA GLN A 58 -6.18 -4.04 -12.23
C GLN A 58 -5.98 -2.64 -11.58
N TYR A 59 -5.04 -2.50 -10.64
CA TYR A 59 -5.00 -1.34 -9.72
C TYR A 59 -3.72 -0.49 -9.81
N GLY A 60 -3.18 -0.31 -11.02
CA GLY A 60 -1.92 0.42 -11.25
C GLY A 60 -1.88 1.86 -10.71
N SER A 61 -3.01 2.57 -10.63
CA SER A 61 -3.10 3.92 -10.07
C SER A 61 -2.89 3.94 -8.55
N ILE A 62 -3.48 2.98 -7.83
CA ILE A 62 -3.38 2.82 -6.37
C ILE A 62 -1.94 2.48 -5.97
N ILE A 63 -1.30 1.60 -6.75
CA ILE A 63 0.11 1.24 -6.57
C ILE A 63 0.98 2.50 -6.67
N LYS A 64 0.83 3.32 -7.71
CA LYS A 64 1.60 4.56 -7.86
C LYS A 64 1.42 5.51 -6.67
N HIS A 65 0.20 5.65 -6.16
CA HIS A 65 -0.07 6.47 -4.99
C HIS A 65 0.64 5.92 -3.74
N THR A 66 0.60 4.60 -3.55
CA THR A 66 1.26 3.90 -2.45
C THR A 66 2.78 4.08 -2.46
N LEU A 67 3.40 4.05 -3.65
CA LEU A 67 4.83 4.30 -3.83
C LEU A 67 5.25 5.72 -3.43
N HIS A 68 4.42 6.73 -3.67
CA HIS A 68 4.74 8.12 -3.32
C HIS A 68 4.83 8.36 -1.81
N ILE A 69 4.21 7.48 -1.02
CA ILE A 69 4.19 7.58 0.44
C ILE A 69 5.40 6.86 1.08
N LEU A 70 6.17 6.08 0.31
CA LEU A 70 7.36 5.35 0.81
C LEU A 70 8.36 6.26 1.55
N ASP A 71 8.59 7.46 1.03
CA ASP A 71 9.56 8.41 1.60
C ASP A 71 9.01 9.15 2.84
N LYS A 72 7.72 8.98 3.16
CA LYS A 72 7.00 9.69 4.24
C LYS A 72 6.69 8.83 5.46
N ILE A 73 6.71 7.51 5.33
CA ILE A 73 6.47 6.59 6.43
C ILE A 73 7.80 6.14 7.03
N THR A 74 7.83 5.91 8.34
CA THR A 74 8.94 5.32 9.10
C THR A 74 8.60 3.93 9.62
N ILE A 75 7.31 3.60 9.76
CA ILE A 75 6.80 2.31 10.24
C ILE A 75 7.30 1.13 9.36
N PRO A 76 8.02 0.14 9.93
CA PRO A 76 8.65 -0.95 9.17
C PRO A 76 7.68 -1.81 8.36
N THR A 77 6.52 -2.14 8.92
CA THR A 77 5.53 -3.03 8.27
C THR A 77 4.96 -2.42 6.99
N ALA A 78 4.68 -1.12 7.01
CA ALA A 78 4.24 -0.37 5.84
C ALA A 78 5.37 -0.27 4.81
N HIS A 79 6.60 0.03 5.23
CA HIS A 79 7.78 0.01 4.37
C HIS A 79 7.95 -1.33 3.64
N ALA A 80 7.85 -2.45 4.35
CA ALA A 80 7.97 -3.78 3.75
C ALA A 80 6.85 -4.05 2.74
N SER A 81 5.62 -3.61 3.04
CA SER A 81 4.46 -3.77 2.16
C SER A 81 4.61 -2.96 0.86
N ILE A 82 5.09 -1.72 0.93
CA ILE A 82 5.34 -0.88 -0.25
C ILE A 82 6.49 -1.46 -1.08
N ARG A 83 7.56 -1.96 -0.43
CA ARG A 83 8.67 -2.63 -1.14
C ARG A 83 8.21 -3.91 -1.85
N TRP A 84 7.33 -4.69 -1.23
CA TRP A 84 6.73 -5.85 -1.88
C TRP A 84 5.96 -5.43 -3.15
N LEU A 85 5.16 -4.36 -3.07
CA LEU A 85 4.46 -3.82 -4.24
C LEU A 85 5.41 -3.40 -5.37
N ILE A 86 6.57 -2.81 -5.06
CA ILE A 86 7.60 -2.47 -6.06
C ILE A 86 8.10 -3.74 -6.77
N GLY A 87 8.37 -4.80 -6.01
CA GLY A 87 8.84 -6.07 -6.53
C GLY A 87 7.83 -6.73 -7.46
N GLU A 88 6.56 -6.77 -7.05
CA GLU A 88 5.47 -7.36 -7.85
C GLU A 88 5.20 -6.58 -9.15
N CYS A 89 5.53 -5.29 -9.15
CA CYS A 89 5.28 -4.39 -10.27
C CYS A 89 6.42 -4.32 -11.30
N SER A 90 7.46 -5.16 -11.18
CA SER A 90 8.61 -5.15 -12.10
C SER A 90 8.19 -5.27 -13.57
N ASP A 91 7.13 -6.03 -13.83
CA ASP A 91 6.66 -6.33 -15.19
C ASP A 91 5.68 -5.28 -15.73
N TRP A 92 4.96 -4.58 -14.85
CA TRP A 92 3.88 -3.64 -15.21
C TRP A 92 4.29 -2.17 -15.15
N ILE A 93 5.34 -1.86 -14.38
CA ILE A 93 5.78 -0.50 -14.08
C ILE A 93 7.25 -0.30 -14.50
N SER A 94 7.59 -0.69 -15.74
CA SER A 94 8.97 -0.60 -16.26
C SER A 94 9.58 0.81 -16.22
N LYS A 95 8.76 1.88 -16.11
CA LYS A 95 9.23 3.26 -15.99
C LYS A 95 9.47 3.76 -14.55
N LEU A 96 8.76 3.22 -13.55
CA LEU A 96 8.82 3.72 -12.17
C LEU A 96 9.48 2.71 -11.21
N ALA A 97 9.47 1.41 -11.53
CA ALA A 97 10.22 0.40 -10.79
C ALA A 97 11.74 0.69 -10.73
N PRO A 98 12.43 1.13 -11.80
CA PRO A 98 13.87 1.43 -11.74
C PRO A 98 14.19 2.57 -10.76
N ASP A 99 13.36 3.62 -10.73
CA ASP A 99 13.56 4.77 -9.86
C ASP A 99 13.26 4.45 -8.40
N ALA A 100 12.19 3.68 -8.14
CA ALA A 100 11.85 3.22 -6.81
C ALA A 100 12.93 2.28 -6.25
N LEU A 101 13.39 1.32 -7.06
CA LEU A 101 14.50 0.43 -6.70
C LEU A 101 15.80 1.21 -6.46
N ARG A 102 16.12 2.21 -7.28
CA ARG A 102 17.30 3.09 -7.09
C ARG A 102 17.24 3.85 -5.76
N LYS A 103 16.08 4.36 -5.35
CA LYS A 103 15.92 5.01 -4.03
C LYS A 103 16.13 4.01 -2.90
N MET A 104 15.60 2.79 -3.05
CA MET A 104 15.75 1.73 -2.05
C MET A 104 17.20 1.30 -1.87
N THR A 105 17.96 1.12 -2.96
CA THR A 105 19.36 0.68 -2.87
C THR A 105 20.27 1.71 -2.22
N LYS A 106 19.99 3.01 -2.40
CA LYS A 106 20.77 4.09 -1.75
C LYS A 106 20.72 4.06 -0.23
N THR A 107 19.60 3.64 0.35
CA THR A 107 19.38 3.63 1.80
C THR A 107 19.45 2.22 2.38
N PHE A 108 19.91 1.23 1.59
CA PHE A 108 19.94 -0.17 1.98
C PHE A 108 20.93 -0.44 3.12
N SER A 109 22.08 0.24 3.13
CA SER A 109 23.11 0.10 4.17
C SER A 109 22.87 0.96 5.41
N ASP A 110 21.94 1.93 5.34
CA ASP A 110 21.67 2.90 6.42
C ASP A 110 20.61 2.40 7.42
N LYS A 111 20.08 1.17 7.24
CA LYS A 111 19.09 0.55 8.12
C LYS A 111 19.50 -0.83 8.57
#